data_AF-A0A2P7YQ87-F1
#
_entry.id   AF-A0A2P7YQ87-F1
#
_cell.length_a   1.000
_cell.length_b   1.000
_cell.length_c   1.000
_cell.angle_alpha   90.00
_cell.angle_beta   90.00
_cell.angle_gamma   90.00
#
_symmetry.space_group_name_H-M   'P 1'
#
loop_
_entity.id
_entity.type
_entity.pdbx_description
1 polymer ?
#
loop_
_entity_poly.entity_id
_entity_poly.type
_entity_poly.pdbx_seq_one_letter_code
_entity_poly.pdbx_strand_id
1 'polypeptide(L)' 'MSQYKSSWPADQQHDPAYVSFFEKFYKVSDTPDAHDDYADSFTSDATVIMASKKVEGRDGR' A
#
# COMPACT_ATOMS: atom_id res chain seq x y z
N MET A 1 4.49 17.54 -9.83
CA MET A 1 3.34 17.18 -8.98
C MET A 1 3.20 15.67 -9.07
N SER A 2 3.32 14.94 -7.96
CA SER A 2 3.16 13.48 -7.95
C SER A 2 1.67 13.16 -8.15
N GLN A 3 1.35 12.22 -9.05
CA GLN A 3 -0.03 11.77 -9.28
C GLN A 3 -0.63 11.03 -8.07
N TYR A 4 0.21 10.62 -7.12
CA TYR A 4 -0.17 9.86 -5.94
C TYR A 4 -0.50 10.73 -4.71
N LYS A 5 -0.41 12.06 -4.84
CA LYS A 5 -0.66 12.98 -3.73
C LYS A 5 -2.09 12.87 -3.24
N SER A 6 -2.25 12.40 -2.00
CA SER A 6 -3.55 12.22 -1.35
C SER A 6 -4.13 13.56 -0.87
N SER A 7 -5.45 13.72 -0.93
CA SER A 7 -6.14 14.82 -0.25
C SER A 7 -6.44 14.39 1.18
N TRP A 8 -6.10 15.25 2.13
CA TRP A 8 -6.29 15.01 3.56
C TRP A 8 -7.18 16.10 4.15
N PRO A 9 -8.07 15.77 5.11
CA PRO A 9 -8.80 16.77 5.87
C PRO A 9 -7.82 17.73 6.55
N ALA A 10 -7.99 19.03 6.33
CA ALA A 10 -7.08 20.07 6.83
C ALA A 10 -7.17 20.27 8.35
N ASP A 11 -8.26 19.80 8.96
CA ASP A 11 -8.58 19.89 10.38
C ASP A 11 -8.03 18.72 11.21
N GLN A 12 -7.35 17.76 10.57
CA GLN A 12 -6.80 16.59 11.24
C GLN A 12 -5.28 16.55 11.09
N GLN A 13 -4.59 16.33 12.22
CA GLN A 13 -3.15 16.13 12.23
C GLN A 13 -2.85 14.72 11.72
N HIS A 14 -2.18 14.62 10.59
CA HIS A 14 -1.75 13.35 10.01
C HIS A 14 -0.25 13.18 10.21
N ASP A 15 0.17 11.97 10.54
CA ASP A 15 1.59 11.63 10.57
C ASP A 15 2.13 11.66 9.13
N PRO A 16 3.20 12.44 8.83
CA PRO A 16 3.86 12.44 7.53
C PRO A 16 4.27 11.04 7.05
N ALA A 17 4.48 10.09 7.98
CA ALA A 17 4.77 8.70 7.65
C ALA A 17 3.60 8.01 6.92
N TYR A 18 2.35 8.28 7.30
CA TYR A 18 1.18 7.72 6.62
C TYR A 18 1.03 8.27 5.21
N VAL A 19 1.24 9.58 5.03
CA VAL A 19 1.22 10.23 3.71
C VAL A 19 2.26 9.58 2.80
N SER A 20 3.49 9.45 3.29
CA SER A 20 4.60 8.86 2.54
C SER A 20 4.35 7.38 2.20
N PHE A 21 3.76 6.63 3.13
CA PHE A 21 3.39 5.23 2.92
C PHE A 21 2.36 5.09 1.79
N PHE A 22 1.24 5.82 1.84
CA PHE A 22 0.18 5.71 0.83
C PHE A 22 0.66 6.15 -0.55
N GLU A 23 1.43 7.24 -0.65
CA GLU A 23 2.00 7.68 -1.92
C GLU A 23 2.94 6.62 -2.54
N LYS A 24 3.78 5.98 -1.71
CA LYS A 24 4.66 4.89 -2.16
C LYS A 24 3.84 3.66 -2.54
N PHE A 25 2.86 3.27 -1.73
CA PHE A 25 2.03 2.10 -1.94
C PHE A 25 1.29 2.16 -3.27
N TYR A 26 0.63 3.29 -3.58
CA TYR A 26 -0.08 3.44 -4.86
C TYR A 26 0.87 3.44 -6.06
N LYS A 27 2.04 4.08 -5.93
CA LYS A 27 3.07 4.03 -6.97
C LYS A 27 3.54 2.60 -7.25
N VAL A 28 3.82 1.83 -6.20
CA VAL A 28 4.25 0.44 -6.32
C VAL A 28 3.13 -0.42 -6.91
N SER A 29 1.88 -0.25 -6.47
CA SER A 29 0.72 -0.98 -6.98
C SER A 29 0.47 -0.77 -8.48
N ASP A 30 0.80 0.41 -9.02
CA ASP A 30 0.71 0.73 -10.45
C ASP A 30 1.92 0.25 -11.26
N THR A 31 2.99 -0.21 -10.61
CA THR A 31 4.23 -0.62 -11.28
C THR A 31 4.19 -2.13 -11.53
N PRO A 32 4.06 -2.60 -12.80
CA PRO A 32 3.79 -4.01 -13.08
C PRO A 32 4.85 -4.98 -12.55
N ASP A 33 6.12 -4.57 -12.49
CA ASP A 33 7.23 -5.44 -12.11
C ASP A 33 7.58 -5.36 -10.60
N ALA A 34 6.91 -4.51 -9.83
CA ALA A 34 7.25 -4.24 -8.42
C ALA A 34 6.53 -5.20 -7.44
N HIS A 35 6.48 -6.50 -7.76
CA HIS A 35 5.72 -7.49 -6.99
C HIS A 35 6.24 -7.67 -5.55
N ASP A 36 7.55 -7.75 -5.36
CA ASP A 36 8.15 -7.92 -4.04
C ASP A 36 7.95 -6.68 -3.17
N ASP A 37 8.18 -5.49 -3.74
CA ASP A 37 7.94 -4.20 -3.07
C ASP A 37 6.47 -4.03 -2.67
N TYR A 38 5.56 -4.54 -3.50
CA TYR A 38 4.13 -4.56 -3.21
C TYR A 38 3.85 -5.46 -2.00
N ALA A 39 4.40 -6.67 -1.99
CA ALA A 39 4.27 -7.61 -0.86
C ALA A 39 4.91 -7.07 0.44
N ASP A 40 6.02 -6.33 0.34
CA ASP A 40 6.69 -5.65 1.46
C ASP A 40 5.87 -4.52 2.09
N SER A 41 4.82 -4.05 1.41
CA SER A 41 3.93 -3.02 1.97
C SER A 41 2.97 -3.59 3.03
N PHE A 42 2.94 -4.90 3.21
CA PHE A 42 2.09 -5.61 4.17
C PHE A 42 2.92 -6.26 5.27
N THR A 43 2.29 -6.53 6.42
CA THR A 43 2.92 -7.36 7.45
C THR A 43 3.04 -8.81 6.95
N SER A 44 4.02 -9.55 7.48
CA SER A 44 4.30 -10.93 7.05
C SER A 44 3.12 -11.90 7.22
N ASP A 45 2.16 -11.55 8.09
CA ASP A 45 0.95 -12.29 8.45
C ASP A 45 -0.34 -11.64 7.92
N ALA A 46 -0.23 -10.62 7.06
CA ALA A 46 -1.38 -9.90 6.55
C ALA A 46 -2.32 -10.82 5.76
N THR A 47 -3.62 -10.60 5.89
CA THR A 47 -4.64 -11.18 5.01
C THR A 47 -5.00 -10.17 3.93
N VAL A 48 -4.68 -10.48 2.68
CA VAL A 48 -5.00 -9.63 1.52
C VAL A 48 -6.19 -10.23 0.78
N ILE A 49 -7.26 -9.45 0.63
CA ILE A 49 -8.46 -9.82 -0.13
C ILE A 49 -8.57 -8.89 -1.33
N MET A 50 -8.45 -9.46 -2.53
CA MET A 50 -8.58 -8.75 -3.80
C MET A 50 -9.69 -9.36 -4.65
N ALA A 51 -10.85 -8.70 -4.68
CA ALA A 51 -12.06 -9.22 -5.30
C ALA A 51 -12.38 -10.65 -4.81
N SER A 52 -12.26 -11.66 -5.69
CA SER A 52 -12.49 -13.06 -5.34
C SER A 52 -11.24 -13.81 -4.85
N LYS A 53 -10.06 -13.19 -4.86
CA LYS A 53 -8.80 -13.78 -4.40
C LYS A 53 -8.54 -13.40 -2.94
N LYS A 54 -8.08 -14.37 -2.16
CA LYS A 54 -7.61 -14.19 -0.79
C LYS A 54 -6.22 -14.81 -0.66
N VAL A 55 -5.30 -14.11 -0.01
CA VAL A 55 -3.96 -14.60 0.32
C VAL A 55 -3.69 -14.30 1.79
N GLU A 56 -3.10 -15.27 2.49
CA GLU A 56 -2.70 -15.16 3.89
C GLU A 56 -1.18 -15.25 4.01
N GLY A 57 -0.58 -14.19 4.54
CA GLY A 57 0.86 -14.03 4.65
C GLY A 57 1.57 -13.80 3.33
N ARG A 58 2.84 -13.40 3.40
CA ARG A 58 3.65 -13.06 2.21
C ARG A 58 3.88 -14.26 1.28
N ASP A 59 4.17 -15.41 1.87
CA ASP A 59 4.61 -16.59 1.11
C ASP A 59 3.47 -17.50 0.67
N GLY A 60 2.21 -17.18 1.03
CA GLY A 60 1.02 -17.97 0.72
C GLY A 60 1.09 -19.41 1.24
N ARG A 61 0.54 -19.67 2.43
CA ARG A 61 0.29 -21.06 2.88
C ARG A 61 -1.08 -21.56 2.47
#